data_AF-A0A968MH27-F1
#
_entry.id   AF-A0A968MH27-F1
#
_cell.length_a   1.000
_cell.length_b   1.000
_cell.length_c   1.000
_cell.angle_alpha   90.00
_cell.angle_beta   90.00
_cell.angle_gamma   90.00
#
_symmetry.space_group_name_H-M   'P 1'
#
loop_
_entity.id
_entity.type
_entity.pdbx_description
1 polymer ?
#
loop_
_entity_poly.entity_id
_entity_poly.type
_entity_poly.pdbx_seq_one_letter_code
_entity_poly.pdbx_strand_id
1 'polypeptide(L)'
;MFICAFADASFFPVPTPMLFIGLALLNIKNTYKLAVSGTLGTTAGTVIGYIIGYFAWTTSSGDFTGIAHFFFKFIPGFSVDVYEKIRILYLKWDFWILFTAGYTPIPYKLFSISSGVFNI
;
A
#
# COMPACT_ATOMS: atom_id res chain seq x y z
N MET A 1 -10.22 -13.31 9.16
CA MET A 1 -9.03 -13.09 8.32
C MET A 1 -9.26 -12.01 7.27
N PHE A 2 -10.27 -12.15 6.40
CA PHE A 2 -10.60 -11.14 5.38
C PHE A 2 -10.64 -9.68 5.90
N ILE A 3 -11.47 -9.38 6.90
CA ILE A 3 -11.66 -8.00 7.41
C ILE A 3 -10.35 -7.44 8.01
N CYS A 4 -9.59 -8.26 8.73
CA CYS A 4 -8.32 -7.84 9.32
C CYS A 4 -7.29 -7.54 8.22
N ALA A 5 -7.17 -8.42 7.23
CA ALA A 5 -6.27 -8.26 6.09
C ALA A 5 -6.61 -7.04 5.23
N PHE A 6 -7.91 -6.79 5.05
CA PHE A 6 -8.44 -5.60 4.39
C PHE A 6 -8.11 -4.32 5.14
N ALA A 7 -8.33 -4.29 6.46
CA ALA A 7 -8.05 -3.12 7.30
C ALA A 7 -6.55 -2.78 7.32
N ASP A 8 -5.69 -3.82 7.41
CA ASP A 8 -4.23 -3.68 7.38
C ASP A 8 -3.70 -3.14 6.07
N ALA A 9 -4.22 -3.63 4.95
CA ALA A 9 -3.82 -3.19 3.61
C ALA A 9 -4.33 -1.77 3.26
N SER A 10 -5.44 -1.34 3.84
CA SER A 10 -6.09 -0.07 3.50
C SER A 10 -5.55 1.12 4.30
N PHE A 11 -5.69 1.10 5.63
CA PHE A 11 -5.42 2.31 6.44
C PHE A 11 -5.02 2.05 7.90
N PHE A 12 -5.40 0.91 8.50
CA PHE A 12 -5.26 0.68 9.93
C PHE A 12 -4.15 -0.34 10.23
N PRO A 13 -3.13 -0.03 11.04
CA PRO A 13 -2.07 -1.00 11.37
C PRO A 13 -2.64 -2.15 12.20
N VAL A 14 -2.96 -3.28 11.55
CA VAL A 14 -3.36 -4.52 12.21
C VAL A 14 -2.25 -5.54 11.95
N PRO A 15 -1.72 -6.26 12.95
CA PRO A 15 -0.67 -7.26 12.71
C PRO A 15 -1.26 -8.54 12.08
N THR A 16 -1.83 -8.43 10.88
CA THR A 16 -2.44 -9.52 10.12
C THR A 16 -1.49 -10.70 9.91
N PRO A 17 -0.20 -10.50 9.57
CA PRO A 17 0.73 -11.61 9.42
C PRO A 17 0.90 -12.41 10.73
N MET A 18 1.01 -11.73 11.86
CA MET A 18 1.11 -12.39 13.18
C MET A 18 -0.17 -13.13 13.54
N LEU A 19 -1.34 -12.53 13.27
CA LEU A 19 -2.64 -13.17 13.48
C LEU A 19 -2.83 -14.40 12.59
N PHE A 20 -2.38 -14.34 11.33
CA PHE A 20 -2.45 -15.47 10.40
C PHE A 20 -1.59 -16.65 10.89
N ILE A 21 -0.35 -16.39 11.33
CA ILE A 21 0.53 -17.43 11.89
C ILE A 21 -0.12 -18.09 13.11
N GLY A 22 -0.67 -17.29 14.03
CA GLY A 22 -1.36 -17.81 15.22
C GLY A 22 -2.55 -18.70 14.86
N LEU A 23 -3.42 -18.26 13.94
CA LEU A 23 -4.58 -19.06 13.52
C LEU A 23 -4.20 -20.28 12.68
N ALA A 24 -3.13 -20.19 11.88
CA ALA A 24 -2.62 -21.32 11.10
C ALA A 24 -2.12 -22.44 12.01
N LEU A 25 -1.37 -22.09 13.07
CA LEU A 25 -0.90 -23.05 14.07
C LEU A 25 -2.05 -23.70 14.86
N LEU A 26 -3.11 -22.93 15.16
CA LEU A 26 -4.29 -23.45 15.85
C LEU A 26 -5.13 -24.39 14.99
N ASN A 27 -5.19 -24.19 13.67
CA ASN A 27 -6.00 -25.01 12.78
C ASN A 27 -5.33 -25.23 11.41
N ILE A 28 -4.32 -26.10 11.39
CA ILE A 28 -3.57 -26.48 10.19
C ILE A 28 -4.49 -26.95 9.06
N LYS A 29 -5.52 -27.75 9.37
CA LYS A 29 -6.40 -28.38 8.37
C LYS A 29 -7.19 -27.37 7.54
N ASN A 30 -7.49 -26.18 8.09
CA ASN A 30 -8.25 -25.12 7.42
C ASN A 30 -7.39 -23.90 7.06
N THR A 31 -6.07 -23.98 7.18
CA THR A 31 -5.17 -22.84 6.92
C THR A 31 -5.30 -22.30 5.50
N TYR A 32 -5.55 -23.16 4.52
CA TYR A 32 -5.75 -22.72 3.13
C TYR A 32 -6.96 -21.79 2.96
N LYS A 33 -8.07 -22.03 3.69
CA LYS A 33 -9.26 -21.15 3.66
C LYS A 33 -8.93 -19.78 4.23
N LEU A 34 -8.18 -19.76 5.33
CA LEU A 34 -7.71 -18.52 5.95
C LEU A 34 -6.80 -17.76 5.00
N ALA A 35 -5.86 -18.45 4.32
CA ALA A 35 -4.95 -17.86 3.35
C ALA A 35 -5.71 -17.23 2.17
N VAL A 36 -6.63 -17.97 1.55
CA VAL A 36 -7.45 -17.46 0.44
C VAL A 36 -8.31 -16.26 0.86
N SER A 37 -8.94 -16.33 2.03
CA SER A 37 -9.72 -15.18 2.54
C SER A 37 -8.83 -13.97 2.87
N GLY A 38 -7.61 -14.22 3.34
CA GLY A 38 -6.63 -13.17 3.64
C GLY A 38 -6.14 -12.49 2.37
N THR A 39 -5.76 -13.26 1.34
CA THR A 39 -5.32 -12.71 0.05
C THR A 39 -6.42 -11.87 -0.60
N LEU A 40 -7.67 -12.36 -0.60
CA LEU A 40 -8.80 -11.58 -1.12
C LEU A 40 -9.01 -10.28 -0.34
N GLY A 41 -8.88 -10.33 0.99
CA GLY A 41 -8.98 -9.15 1.84
C GLY A 41 -7.87 -8.13 1.57
N THR A 42 -6.62 -8.59 1.47
CA THR A 42 -5.47 -7.74 1.17
C THR A 42 -5.56 -7.13 -0.22
N THR A 43 -5.95 -7.89 -1.25
CA THR A 43 -6.12 -7.34 -2.61
C THR A 43 -7.20 -6.26 -2.63
N ALA A 44 -8.36 -6.51 -2.01
CA ALA A 44 -9.43 -5.52 -1.92
C ALA A 44 -9.01 -4.27 -1.13
N GLY A 45 -8.28 -4.44 -0.03
CA GLY A 45 -7.76 -3.31 0.75
C GLY A 45 -6.66 -2.54 0.03
N THR A 46 -5.85 -3.21 -0.79
CA THR A 46 -4.83 -2.57 -1.64
C THR A 46 -5.48 -1.65 -2.67
N VAL A 47 -6.56 -2.10 -3.31
CA VAL A 47 -7.32 -1.26 -4.26
C VAL A 47 -7.86 -0.01 -3.57
N ILE A 48 -8.34 -0.13 -2.33
CA ILE A 48 -8.82 1.04 -1.57
C ILE A 48 -7.67 1.96 -1.17
N GLY A 49 -6.53 1.41 -0.72
CA GLY A 49 -5.33 2.20 -0.43
C GLY A 49 -4.85 2.99 -1.65
N TYR A 50 -4.86 2.36 -2.83
CA TYR A 50 -4.58 3.02 -4.10
C TYR A 50 -5.55 4.18 -4.38
N ILE A 51 -6.86 3.94 -4.23
CA ILE A 51 -7.88 4.97 -4.44
C ILE A 51 -7.66 6.15 -3.48
N ILE A 52 -7.37 5.88 -2.21
CA ILE A 52 -7.08 6.90 -1.21
C ILE A 52 -5.84 7.72 -1.62
N GLY A 53 -4.76 7.06 -2.04
CA GLY A 53 -3.54 7.72 -2.51
C GLY A 53 -3.77 8.58 -3.75
N TYR A 54 -4.52 8.07 -4.72
CA TYR A 54 -4.84 8.76 -5.96
C TYR A 54 -5.63 10.05 -5.70
N PHE A 55 -6.74 9.97 -4.96
CA PHE A 55 -7.54 11.16 -4.64
C PHE A 55 -6.84 12.13 -3.69
N ALA A 56 -5.96 11.66 -2.83
CA ALA A 56 -5.16 12.52 -1.96
C ALA A 56 -4.12 13.33 -2.73
N TRP A 57 -3.62 12.81 -3.85
CA TRP A 57 -2.49 13.41 -4.57
C TRP A 57 -2.87 14.15 -5.85
N THR A 58 -3.77 13.57 -6.65
CA THR A 58 -4.15 14.07 -7.97
C THR A 58 -5.65 14.37 -7.99
N THR A 59 -6.01 15.57 -8.47
CA THR A 59 -7.41 15.94 -8.73
C THR A 59 -7.86 15.36 -10.07
N SER A 60 -9.17 15.22 -10.31
CA SER A 60 -9.74 14.76 -11.60
C SER A 60 -9.26 15.55 -12.84
N SER A 61 -8.73 16.76 -12.64
CA SER A 61 -8.17 17.63 -13.67
C SER A 61 -6.68 17.36 -13.98
N GLY A 62 -6.01 16.48 -13.23
CA GLY A 62 -4.58 16.20 -13.36
C GLY A 62 -3.66 17.11 -12.53
N ASP A 63 -4.22 18.07 -11.79
CA ASP A 63 -3.46 18.96 -10.90
C ASP A 63 -3.22 18.33 -9.53
N PHE A 64 -2.12 18.73 -8.89
CA PHE A 64 -1.78 18.31 -7.53
C PHE A 64 -2.78 18.89 -6.51
N THR A 65 -3.27 18.03 -5.61
CA THR A 65 -4.19 18.45 -4.55
C THR A 65 -3.45 19.31 -3.50
N GLY A 66 -4.19 20.11 -2.71
CA GLY A 66 -3.62 20.90 -1.61
C GLY A 66 -2.82 20.08 -0.59
N ILE A 67 -3.11 18.78 -0.47
CA ILE A 67 -2.35 17.82 0.36
C ILE A 67 -0.97 17.54 -0.24
N ALA A 68 -0.87 17.33 -1.57
CA ALA A 68 0.41 17.15 -2.25
C ALA A 68 1.27 18.42 -2.13
N HIS A 69 0.68 19.61 -2.32
CA HIS A 69 1.37 20.88 -2.10
C HIS A 69 1.84 21.08 -0.66
N PHE A 70 1.05 20.64 0.33
CA PHE A 70 1.47 20.63 1.72
C PHE A 70 2.68 19.71 1.93
N PHE A 71 2.65 18.49 1.39
CA PHE A 71 3.78 17.56 1.48
C PHE A 71 5.06 18.13 0.84
N PHE A 72 4.97 18.73 -0.34
CA PHE A 72 6.12 19.35 -1.01
C PHE A 72 6.70 20.54 -0.23
N LYS A 73 5.86 21.25 0.54
CA LYS A 73 6.29 22.41 1.31
C LYS A 73 6.85 22.05 2.69
N PHE A 74 6.30 21.03 3.35
CA PHE A 74 6.63 20.67 4.72
C PHE A 74 7.69 19.56 4.84
N ILE A 75 7.89 18.75 3.80
CA ILE A 75 8.92 17.70 3.80
C ILE A 75 10.16 18.20 3.09
N PRO A 76 11.24 18.54 3.82
CA PRO A 76 12.49 18.98 3.20
C PRO A 76 13.07 17.84 2.34
N GLY A 77 13.30 18.12 1.06
CA GLY A 77 13.88 17.17 0.10
C GLY A 77 12.87 16.37 -0.73
N PHE A 78 11.56 16.51 -0.49
CA PHE A 78 10.53 15.94 -1.35
C PHE A 78 9.96 17.04 -2.25
N SER A 79 10.59 17.28 -3.40
CA SER A 79 10.13 18.22 -4.43
C SER A 79 9.41 17.50 -5.57
N VAL A 80 8.78 18.27 -6.47
CA VAL A 80 8.13 17.74 -7.68
C VAL A 80 9.12 16.95 -8.55
N ASP A 81 10.38 17.40 -8.63
CA ASP A 81 11.43 16.67 -9.38
C ASP A 81 11.77 15.32 -8.76
N VAL A 82 11.76 15.23 -7.43
CA VAL A 82 12.00 13.98 -6.70
C VAL A 82 10.80 13.04 -6.87
N TYR A 83 9.59 13.58 -6.79
CA TYR A 83 8.36 12.84 -7.10
C TYR A 83 8.43 12.23 -8.51
N GLU A 84 8.79 13.00 -9.53
CA GLU A 84 8.82 12.50 -10.91
C GLU A 84 9.95 11.46 -11.10
N LYS A 85 11.11 11.65 -10.47
CA LYS A 85 12.18 10.63 -10.48
C LYS A 85 11.73 9.31 -9.87
N ILE A 86 11.05 9.36 -8.74
CA ILE A 86 10.51 8.15 -8.08
C ILE A 86 9.44 7.51 -8.96
N ARG A 87 8.55 8.31 -9.55
CA ARG A 87 7.52 7.83 -10.49
C ARG A 87 8.13 7.09 -11.69
N ILE A 88 9.18 7.64 -12.31
CA ILE A 88 9.89 6.98 -13.42
C ILE A 88 10.54 5.67 -12.97
N LEU A 89 11.12 5.63 -11.77
CA LEU A 89 11.69 4.41 -11.22
C LEU A 89 10.63 3.34 -10.96
N TYR A 90 9.47 3.73 -10.43
CA TYR A 90 8.33 2.86 -10.26
C TYR A 90 7.82 2.32 -11.60
N LEU A 91 7.60 3.17 -12.60
CA LEU A 91 7.18 2.72 -13.94
C LEU A 91 8.15 1.70 -14.57
N LYS A 92 9.44 1.81 -14.26
CA LYS A 92 10.47 0.91 -14.80
C LYS A 92 10.62 -0.39 -13.99
N TRP A 93 10.47 -0.33 -12.68
CA TRP A 93 10.86 -1.40 -11.76
C TRP A 93 9.73 -1.86 -10.83
N ASP A 94 8.48 -1.47 -11.08
CA ASP A 94 7.30 -1.67 -10.23
C ASP A 94 7.33 -3.00 -9.44
N PHE A 95 7.30 -4.12 -10.15
CA PHE A 95 7.37 -5.45 -9.56
C PHE A 95 8.60 -5.68 -8.67
N TRP A 96 9.78 -5.23 -9.11
CA TRP A 96 11.03 -5.40 -8.36
C TRP A 96 11.08 -4.52 -7.12
N ILE A 97 10.50 -3.32 -7.15
CA ILE A 97 10.41 -2.44 -5.98
C ILE A 97 9.47 -3.07 -4.95
N LEU A 98 8.30 -3.55 -5.36
CA LEU A 98 7.36 -4.22 -4.46
C LEU A 98 7.93 -5.53 -3.89
N PHE A 99 8.66 -6.28 -4.71
CA PHE A 99 9.31 -7.52 -4.31
C PHE A 99 10.41 -7.28 -3.27
N THR A 100 11.29 -6.31 -3.53
CA THR A 100 12.38 -5.96 -2.60
C THR A 100 11.87 -5.28 -1.33
N ALA A 101 10.76 -4.54 -1.42
CA ALA A 101 10.10 -3.95 -0.26
C ALA A 101 9.68 -4.98 0.80
N GLY A 102 9.29 -6.19 0.38
CA GLY A 102 8.95 -7.28 1.29
C GLY A 102 10.10 -7.72 2.22
N TYR A 103 11.34 -7.40 1.87
CA TYR A 103 12.53 -7.68 2.68
C TYR A 103 12.93 -6.53 3.61
N THR A 104 12.28 -5.38 3.48
CA THR A 104 12.51 -4.22 4.34
C THR A 104 11.41 -4.15 5.41
N PRO A 105 11.69 -3.62 6.61
CA PRO A 105 10.68 -3.46 7.66
C PRO A 105 9.70 -2.31 7.36
N ILE A 106 9.41 -2.05 6.09
CA ILE A 106 8.50 -1.00 5.64
C ILE A 106 7.08 -1.57 5.58
N PRO A 107 6.10 -0.94 6.24
CA PRO A 107 4.72 -1.40 6.21
C PRO A 107 4.14 -1.43 4.78
N TYR A 108 3.51 -2.55 4.41
CA TYR A 108 2.91 -2.76 3.08
C TYR A 108 1.93 -1.65 2.64
N LYS A 109 1.18 -1.07 3.57
CA LYS A 109 0.24 0.04 3.31
C LYS A 109 0.90 1.29 2.71
N LEU A 110 2.18 1.55 2.99
CA LEU A 110 2.90 2.66 2.37
C LEU A 110 2.98 2.46 0.86
N PHE A 111 3.25 1.23 0.42
CA PHE A 111 3.31 0.90 -1.00
C PHE A 111 1.95 1.03 -1.67
N SER A 112 0.91 0.47 -1.04
CA SER A 112 -0.49 0.56 -1.48
C SER A 112 -0.98 2.00 -1.68
N ILE A 113 -0.65 2.90 -0.74
CA ILE A 113 -1.02 4.33 -0.87
C ILE A 113 -0.10 5.04 -1.87
N SER A 114 1.19 4.72 -1.87
CA SER A 114 2.15 5.37 -2.77
C SER A 114 1.92 5.03 -4.24
N SER A 115 1.46 3.82 -4.56
CA SER A 115 1.09 3.45 -5.92
C SER A 115 -0.06 4.32 -6.44
N GLY A 116 -1.04 4.62 -5.58
CA GLY A 116 -2.09 5.61 -5.85
C GLY A 116 -1.56 7.02 -6.06
N VAL A 117 -0.63 7.46 -5.21
CA VAL A 117 0.02 8.78 -5.30
C VAL A 117 0.73 8.97 -6.64
N PHE A 118 1.44 7.95 -7.12
CA PHE A 118 2.19 7.98 -8.37
C PHE A 118 1.37 7.54 -9.60
N ASN A 119 0.14 7.05 -9.39
CA ASN A 119 -0.78 6.55 -10.42
C ASN A 119 -0.17 5.40 -11.25
N ILE A 120 0.29 4.35 -10.57
CA ILE A 120 0.83 3.09 -11.14
C ILE A 120 0.04 1.91 -10.58
#